data_AF-A0A3A8YHC3-F1
#
_entry.id   AF-A0A3A8YHC3-F1
#
_cell.length_a   1.000
_cell.length_b   1.000
_cell.length_c   1.000
_cell.angle_alpha   90.00
_cell.angle_beta   90.00
_cell.angle_gamma   90.00
#
_symmetry.space_group_name_H-M   'P 1'
#
loop_
_entity.id
_entity.type
_entity.pdbx_description
1 polymer ?
#
loop_
_entity_poly.entity_id
_entity_poly.type
_entity_poly.pdbx_seq_one_letter_code
_entity_poly.pdbx_strand_id
1 'polypeptide(L)'
;MDSLTAAFYDVMYQYRLPFSPEGVAANLTAWRENKTPLVELLRRHPNWNEQELAVVFDFAESREIDHNSVDENKFEMIMLAHDAGLDDIKLSDFQAALDAATADYATIPDASRLETIRTHGRIKCAEGQKASRIINRLCVKFGLDQYQIERIQGEHGDDPTTVMVKPYNAIFARLADSLDPVRIPKTGILSVHPCDFLEMSSQKNSWQSCHRLNGGGYRAGCQSYMGDAVSMIFFTVDDDVKADFYHAPRLTRQIFAYKDGLLLQSRLYPNNDDETRKLYRGLVQNAIAQCLGVPNLWNVKSKPDESRAFLETAEHSLHYPDYEYSYGLVSLLNGTPTDRKLTIGSQSLCTCCGQPHNDSSSLKCGTCESVIVCKECGSTVSRDSAHYMDDAFFCRDCVAQCELCGSWIQGAEVHQAISRSGRIVRLCEHCHTSATGTCDLCSSREICQIINAGRFCPHTEYAVATAA
;
A
#
# COMPACT_ATOMS: atom_id res chain seq x y z
N MET A 1 -15.88 -13.63 -17.72
CA MET A 1 -15.14 -13.96 -16.49
C MET A 1 -15.64 -13.00 -15.42
N ASP A 2 -15.95 -13.47 -14.20
CA ASP A 2 -16.30 -12.55 -13.11
C ASP A 2 -15.07 -11.72 -12.66
N SER A 3 -15.31 -10.57 -12.01
CA SER A 3 -14.25 -9.61 -11.67
C SER A 3 -13.18 -10.22 -10.75
N LEU A 4 -13.58 -11.07 -9.79
CA LEU A 4 -12.66 -11.71 -8.85
C LEU A 4 -11.75 -12.73 -9.54
N THR A 5 -12.28 -13.51 -10.50
CA THR A 5 -11.48 -14.46 -11.28
C THR A 5 -10.45 -13.71 -12.12
N ALA A 6 -10.84 -12.61 -12.76
CA ALA A 6 -9.93 -11.78 -13.53
C ALA A 6 -8.82 -11.19 -12.64
N ALA A 7 -9.17 -10.61 -11.49
CA ALA A 7 -8.21 -10.08 -10.52
C ALA A 7 -7.23 -11.17 -10.02
N PHE A 8 -7.73 -12.37 -9.70
CA PHE A 8 -6.89 -13.49 -9.26
C PHE A 8 -5.91 -13.89 -10.37
N TYR A 9 -6.37 -13.97 -11.62
CA TYR A 9 -5.52 -14.27 -12.77
C TYR A 9 -4.43 -13.22 -12.93
N ASP A 10 -4.78 -11.93 -12.80
CA ASP A 10 -3.81 -10.83 -12.90
C ASP A 10 -2.71 -10.93 -11.83
N VAL A 11 -3.05 -11.31 -10.60
CA VAL A 11 -2.03 -11.62 -9.57
C VAL A 11 -1.16 -12.81 -9.99
N MET A 12 -1.75 -13.89 -10.51
CA MET A 12 -0.95 -15.04 -10.95
C MET A 12 -0.02 -14.69 -12.12
N TYR A 13 -0.48 -13.87 -13.06
CA TYR A 13 0.31 -13.35 -14.17
C TYR A 13 1.46 -12.47 -13.70
N GLN A 14 1.17 -11.51 -12.81
CA GLN A 14 2.15 -10.58 -12.24
C GLN A 14 3.32 -11.32 -11.58
N TYR A 15 3.04 -12.40 -10.86
CA TYR A 15 4.07 -13.21 -10.19
C TYR A 15 4.56 -14.41 -10.99
N ARG A 16 4.10 -14.56 -12.24
CA ARG A 16 4.44 -15.68 -13.14
C ARG A 16 4.20 -17.06 -12.50
N LEU A 17 3.12 -17.17 -11.72
CA LEU A 17 2.77 -18.38 -10.98
C LEU A 17 1.98 -19.34 -11.86
N PRO A 18 2.16 -20.66 -11.66
CA PRO A 18 1.33 -21.65 -12.32
C PRO A 18 -0.07 -21.66 -11.69
N PHE A 19 -1.11 -21.69 -12.53
CA PHE A 19 -2.51 -21.76 -12.09
C PHE A 19 -3.40 -22.28 -13.23
N SER A 20 -4.60 -22.72 -12.87
CA SER A 20 -5.64 -23.13 -13.82
C SER A 20 -7.00 -22.51 -13.45
N PRO A 21 -8.00 -22.55 -14.36
CA PRO A 21 -9.35 -22.13 -14.03
C PRO A 21 -9.98 -22.94 -12.90
N GLU A 22 -9.73 -24.25 -12.85
CA GLU A 22 -10.25 -25.13 -11.79
C GLU A 22 -9.67 -24.76 -10.42
N GLY A 23 -8.35 -24.59 -10.34
CA GLY A 23 -7.69 -24.28 -9.07
C GLY A 23 -8.03 -22.89 -8.54
N VAL A 24 -8.17 -21.90 -9.42
CA VAL A 24 -8.65 -20.56 -9.03
C VAL A 24 -10.10 -20.60 -8.59
N ALA A 25 -10.97 -21.31 -9.32
CA ALA A 25 -12.37 -21.47 -8.94
C ALA A 25 -12.52 -22.13 -7.56
N ALA A 26 -11.74 -23.18 -7.26
CA ALA A 26 -11.75 -23.82 -5.96
C ALA A 26 -11.35 -22.86 -4.82
N ASN A 27 -10.30 -22.06 -5.02
CA ASN A 27 -9.86 -21.05 -4.05
C ASN A 27 -10.93 -19.97 -3.82
N LEU A 28 -11.55 -19.46 -4.89
CA LEU A 28 -12.60 -18.44 -4.80
C LEU A 28 -13.90 -18.99 -4.20
N THR A 29 -14.25 -20.25 -4.47
CA THR A 29 -15.39 -20.93 -3.83
C THR A 29 -15.15 -21.06 -2.33
N ALA A 30 -13.99 -21.58 -1.91
CA ALA A 30 -13.65 -21.69 -0.49
C ALA A 30 -13.64 -20.33 0.21
N TRP A 31 -13.06 -19.30 -0.42
CA TRP A 31 -13.13 -17.92 0.07
C TRP A 31 -14.59 -17.47 0.24
N ARG A 32 -15.44 -17.65 -0.78
CA ARG A 32 -16.84 -17.21 -0.74
C ARG A 32 -17.62 -17.90 0.37
N GLU A 33 -17.51 -19.23 0.47
CA GLU A 33 -18.19 -20.02 1.50
C GLU A 33 -17.78 -19.59 2.90
N ASN A 34 -16.48 -19.41 3.14
CA ASN A 34 -15.96 -19.15 4.48
C ASN A 34 -16.03 -17.67 4.88
N LYS A 35 -15.80 -16.72 3.96
CA LYS A 35 -15.79 -15.27 4.26
C LYS A 35 -17.17 -14.63 4.26
N THR A 36 -18.20 -15.28 3.73
CA THR A 36 -19.57 -14.71 3.69
C THR A 36 -19.99 -14.08 5.01
N PRO A 37 -19.84 -14.72 6.19
CA PRO A 37 -20.22 -14.10 7.47
C PRO A 37 -19.51 -12.77 7.77
N LEU A 38 -18.22 -12.64 7.43
CA LEU A 38 -17.48 -11.39 7.58
C LEU A 38 -17.90 -10.35 6.55
N VAL A 39 -18.11 -10.75 5.30
CA VAL A 39 -18.62 -9.85 4.26
C VAL A 39 -19.95 -9.26 4.69
N GLU A 40 -20.90 -10.08 5.14
CA GLU A 40 -22.21 -9.61 5.61
C GLU A 40 -22.15 -8.73 6.87
N LEU A 41 -21.15 -8.95 7.73
CA LEU A 41 -20.89 -8.09 8.87
C LEU A 41 -20.36 -6.72 8.41
N LEU A 42 -19.26 -6.72 7.66
CA LEU A 42 -18.56 -5.50 7.23
C LEU A 42 -19.40 -4.65 6.27
N ARG A 43 -20.26 -5.28 5.46
CA ARG A 43 -21.22 -4.59 4.57
C ARG A 43 -22.16 -3.64 5.31
N ARG A 44 -22.33 -3.81 6.63
CA ARG A 44 -23.14 -2.90 7.47
C ARG A 44 -22.44 -1.59 7.79
N HIS A 45 -21.13 -1.50 7.55
CA HIS A 45 -20.38 -0.27 7.77
C HIS A 45 -20.76 0.78 6.71
N PRO A 46 -20.96 2.06 7.08
CA PRO A 46 -21.33 3.10 6.10
C PRO A 46 -20.27 3.35 5.03
N ASN A 47 -19.00 3.07 5.34
CA ASN A 47 -17.88 3.20 4.39
C ASN A 47 -17.52 1.88 3.70
N TRP A 48 -18.42 0.90 3.69
CA TRP A 48 -18.21 -0.33 2.93
C TRP A 48 -18.23 -0.04 1.43
N ASN A 49 -17.23 -0.54 0.71
CA ASN A 49 -17.14 -0.51 -0.74
C ASN A 49 -17.34 -1.94 -1.28
N GLU A 50 -18.44 -2.15 -2.01
CA GLU A 50 -18.81 -3.48 -2.53
C GLU A 50 -17.85 -4.00 -3.60
N GLN A 51 -17.27 -3.10 -4.41
CA GLN A 51 -16.32 -3.48 -5.45
C GLN A 51 -14.99 -3.92 -4.84
N GLU A 52 -14.51 -3.19 -3.83
CA GLU A 52 -13.23 -3.44 -3.17
C GLU A 52 -13.34 -4.51 -2.07
N LEU A 53 -14.55 -4.94 -1.71
CA LEU A 53 -14.83 -5.86 -0.60
C LEU A 53 -14.13 -5.42 0.71
N ALA A 54 -14.20 -4.12 0.99
CA ALA A 54 -13.47 -3.52 2.08
C ALA A 54 -14.20 -2.34 2.72
N VAL A 55 -13.87 -2.06 3.98
CA VAL A 55 -14.18 -0.78 4.62
C VAL A 55 -13.01 0.17 4.40
N VAL A 56 -13.30 1.35 3.84
CA VAL A 56 -12.31 2.39 3.56
C VAL A 56 -12.35 3.49 4.63
N PHE A 57 -11.19 3.85 5.14
CA PHE A 57 -10.99 4.85 6.19
C PHE A 57 -10.13 5.99 5.66
N ASP A 58 -10.61 7.21 5.82
CA ASP A 58 -9.75 8.40 5.73
C ASP A 58 -9.30 8.76 7.15
N PHE A 59 -8.01 8.77 7.40
CA PHE A 59 -7.45 9.18 8.68
C PHE A 59 -6.10 9.84 8.49
N ALA A 60 -5.52 10.39 9.56
CA ALA A 60 -4.18 10.94 9.51
C ALA A 60 -3.30 10.31 10.59
N GLU A 61 -2.10 9.91 10.19
CA GLU A 61 -1.05 9.54 11.13
C GLU A 61 -0.32 10.79 11.57
N SER A 62 0.00 10.88 12.85
CA SER A 62 0.82 11.95 13.40
C SER A 62 2.29 11.54 13.26
N ARG A 63 3.08 12.32 12.54
CA ARG A 63 4.53 12.15 12.51
C ARG A 63 5.13 12.61 13.84
N GLU A 64 6.18 11.93 14.28
CA GLU A 64 7.00 12.43 15.40
C GLU A 64 7.46 13.86 15.12
N ILE A 65 7.52 14.65 16.19
CA ILE A 65 8.01 16.03 16.16
C ILE A 65 9.50 16.00 15.81
N ASP A 66 9.91 16.81 14.84
CA ASP A 66 11.33 16.94 14.47
C ASP A 66 12.03 17.85 15.48
N HIS A 67 12.85 17.24 16.34
CA HIS A 67 13.56 17.96 17.40
C HIS A 67 14.49 19.04 16.85
N ASN A 68 15.13 18.82 15.70
CA ASN A 68 16.02 19.80 15.10
C ASN A 68 15.22 21.03 14.65
N SER A 69 14.06 20.81 14.03
CA SER A 69 13.16 21.89 13.64
C SER A 69 12.69 22.71 14.85
N VAL A 70 12.34 22.04 15.97
CA VAL A 70 11.97 22.73 17.21
C VAL A 70 13.14 23.58 17.74
N ASP A 71 14.34 23.02 17.81
CA ASP A 71 15.52 23.71 18.35
C ASP A 71 15.96 24.88 17.47
N GLU A 72 15.92 24.74 16.14
CA GLU A 72 16.21 25.83 15.20
C GLU A 72 15.22 26.99 15.38
N ASN A 73 13.92 26.70 15.40
CA ASN A 73 12.90 27.74 15.57
C ASN A 73 12.89 28.35 16.97
N LYS A 74 13.26 27.56 18.00
CA LYS A 74 13.48 28.06 19.37
C LYS A 74 14.67 29.03 19.39
N PHE A 75 15.79 28.68 18.75
CA PHE A 75 16.95 29.55 18.64
C PHE A 75 16.61 30.88 17.96
N GLU A 76 15.85 30.86 16.86
CA GLU A 76 15.38 32.09 16.21
C GLU A 76 14.51 32.95 17.12
N MET A 77 13.65 32.34 17.96
CA MET A 77 12.84 33.07 18.93
C MET A 77 13.69 33.77 20.00
N ILE A 78 14.79 33.13 20.43
CA ILE A 78 15.74 33.69 21.39
C ILE A 78 16.51 34.84 20.76
N MET A 79 16.94 34.69 19.51
CA MET A 79 17.56 35.76 18.74
C MET A 79 16.62 36.96 18.59
N LEU A 80 15.34 36.72 18.31
CA LEU A 80 14.34 37.79 18.29
C LEU A 80 14.21 38.51 19.63
N ALA A 81 14.30 37.78 20.74
CA ALA A 81 14.26 38.36 22.08
C ALA A 81 15.48 39.27 22.34
N HIS A 82 16.66 38.86 21.88
CA HIS A 82 17.86 39.69 21.91
C HIS A 82 17.70 40.95 21.05
N ASP A 83 17.22 40.80 19.81
CA ASP A 83 17.03 41.93 18.87
C ASP A 83 15.93 42.91 19.34
N ALA A 84 14.94 42.42 20.08
CA ALA A 84 13.92 43.22 20.75
C ALA A 84 14.45 44.02 21.96
N GLY A 85 15.72 43.83 22.33
CA GLY A 85 16.39 44.62 23.38
C GLY A 85 16.05 44.18 24.80
N LEU A 86 15.76 42.89 25.02
CA LEU A 86 15.65 42.36 26.38
C LEU A 86 17.01 42.49 27.10
N ASP A 87 16.98 42.99 28.34
CA ASP A 87 18.15 42.99 29.22
C ASP A 87 18.54 41.55 29.63
N ASP A 88 19.79 41.35 30.07
CA ASP A 88 20.35 40.03 30.38
C ASP A 88 19.48 39.20 31.35
N ILE A 89 18.86 39.86 32.33
CA ILE A 89 18.00 39.19 33.32
C ILE A 89 16.71 38.72 32.65
N LYS A 90 16.04 39.59 31.89
CA LYS A 90 14.81 39.22 31.17
C LYS A 90 15.08 38.20 30.08
N LEU A 91 16.22 38.28 29.40
CA LEU A 91 16.62 37.32 28.39
C LEU A 91 16.83 35.94 29.02
N SER A 92 17.52 35.88 30.17
CA SER A 92 17.68 34.63 30.93
C SER A 92 16.35 34.06 31.44
N ASP A 93 15.45 34.91 31.95
CA ASP A 93 14.11 34.49 32.39
C ASP A 93 13.27 33.99 31.20
N PHE A 94 13.32 34.68 30.06
CA PHE A 94 12.62 34.25 28.84
C PHE A 94 13.15 32.91 28.33
N GLN A 95 14.48 32.77 28.24
CA GLN A 95 15.16 31.54 27.83
C GLN A 95 14.73 30.35 28.69
N ALA A 96 14.83 30.48 30.02
CA ALA A 96 14.48 29.41 30.94
C ALA A 96 13.01 28.99 30.83
N ALA A 97 12.11 29.96 30.63
CA ALA A 97 10.69 29.69 30.44
C ALA A 97 10.38 29.06 29.08
N LEU A 98 11.06 29.50 28.01
CA LEU A 98 10.91 28.95 26.66
C LEU A 98 11.44 27.52 26.59
N ASP A 99 12.65 27.27 27.11
CA ASP A 99 13.23 25.93 27.20
C ASP A 99 12.31 24.98 27.96
N ALA A 100 11.76 25.41 29.09
CA ALA A 100 10.80 24.60 29.84
C ALA A 100 9.50 24.33 29.06
N ALA A 101 9.05 25.26 28.22
CA ALA A 101 7.85 25.09 27.40
C ALA A 101 8.05 24.19 26.17
N THR A 102 9.30 23.96 25.74
CA THR A 102 9.64 23.15 24.55
C THR A 102 10.40 21.87 24.89
N ALA A 103 10.83 21.67 26.14
CA ALA A 103 11.73 20.58 26.56
C ALA A 103 11.25 19.16 26.22
N ASP A 104 9.93 18.97 26.15
CA ASP A 104 9.32 17.67 25.98
C ASP A 104 9.06 17.32 24.50
N TYR A 105 9.40 18.22 23.55
CA TYR A 105 9.13 18.07 22.11
C TYR A 105 7.70 17.60 21.84
N ALA A 106 6.74 18.23 22.53
CA ALA A 106 5.35 17.80 22.56
C ALA A 106 4.41 19.00 22.42
N THR A 107 3.22 18.75 21.89
CA THR A 107 2.16 19.77 21.78
C THR A 107 1.68 20.25 23.14
N ILE A 108 1.75 19.41 24.18
CA ILE A 108 1.40 19.71 25.56
C ILE A 108 2.63 19.41 26.43
N PRO A 109 3.22 20.41 27.12
CA PRO A 109 4.36 20.19 28.02
C PRO A 109 3.97 19.38 29.25
N ASP A 110 4.94 18.67 29.83
CA ASP A 110 4.77 17.92 31.06
C ASP A 110 4.42 18.85 32.24
N ALA A 111 3.52 18.39 33.12
CA ALA A 111 3.02 19.17 34.24
C ALA A 111 4.15 19.64 35.19
N SER A 112 5.25 18.88 35.29
CA SER A 112 6.42 19.23 36.10
C SER A 112 7.16 20.48 35.61
N ARG A 113 7.02 20.84 34.33
CA ARG A 113 7.66 22.04 33.74
C ARG A 113 6.91 23.33 34.02
N LEU A 114 5.63 23.23 34.37
CA LEU A 114 4.75 24.39 34.52
C LEU A 114 5.24 25.37 35.59
N GLU A 115 5.88 24.87 36.65
CA GLU A 115 6.38 25.74 37.72
C GLU A 115 7.57 26.60 37.28
N THR A 116 8.49 26.02 36.50
CA THR A 116 9.60 26.76 35.88
C THR A 116 9.07 27.85 34.94
N ILE A 117 8.07 27.50 34.11
CA ILE A 117 7.42 28.44 33.18
C ILE A 117 6.75 29.60 33.94
N ARG A 118 6.07 29.33 35.05
CA ARG A 118 5.42 30.39 35.87
C ARG A 118 6.46 31.28 36.53
N THR A 119 7.51 30.69 37.10
CA THR A 119 8.55 31.39 37.85
C THR A 119 9.31 32.37 36.97
N HIS A 120 9.87 31.88 35.86
CA HIS A 120 10.68 32.70 34.97
C HIS A 120 9.84 33.49 33.97
N GLY A 121 8.79 32.87 33.42
CA GLY A 121 7.93 33.49 32.42
C GLY A 121 6.96 34.53 32.99
N ARG A 122 6.66 34.47 34.30
CA ARG A 122 5.70 35.36 34.99
C ARG A 122 4.33 35.43 34.29
N ILE A 123 3.91 34.29 33.75
CA ILE A 123 2.62 34.09 33.07
C ILE A 123 1.81 33.00 33.77
N LYS A 124 0.49 33.02 33.52
CA LYS A 124 -0.39 31.91 33.92
C LYS A 124 -0.35 30.79 32.87
N CYS A 125 -0.13 29.57 33.32
CA CYS A 125 -0.27 28.34 32.54
C CYS A 125 -0.84 27.22 33.43
N ALA A 126 -1.64 26.34 32.82
CA ALA A 126 -2.31 25.23 33.48
C ALA A 126 -1.97 23.92 32.75
N GLU A 127 -2.15 22.80 33.46
CA GLU A 127 -1.99 21.46 32.90
C GLU A 127 -2.93 21.23 31.70
N GLY A 128 -2.46 20.50 30.68
CA GLY A 128 -3.19 20.27 29.44
C GLY A 128 -3.18 21.44 28.45
N GLN A 129 -2.55 22.58 28.79
CA GLN A 129 -2.45 23.72 27.87
C GLN A 129 -1.39 23.48 26.79
N LYS A 130 -1.73 23.72 25.51
CA LYS A 130 -0.77 23.61 24.39
C LYS A 130 0.47 24.50 24.59
N ALA A 131 1.64 23.97 24.23
CA ALA A 131 2.94 24.65 24.26
C ALA A 131 2.89 25.97 23.47
N SER A 132 2.35 25.96 22.25
CA SER A 132 2.21 27.16 21.41
C SER A 132 1.42 28.30 22.10
N ARG A 133 0.39 27.97 22.89
CA ARG A 133 -0.36 28.98 23.66
C ARG A 133 0.44 29.53 24.84
N ILE A 134 1.27 28.71 25.46
CA ILE A 134 2.20 29.13 26.51
C ILE A 134 3.27 30.04 25.91
N ILE A 135 3.92 29.63 24.81
CA ILE A 135 4.95 30.37 24.09
C ILE A 135 4.42 31.73 23.63
N ASN A 136 3.22 31.79 23.04
CA ASN A 136 2.59 33.06 22.67
C ASN A 136 2.48 34.00 23.88
N ARG A 137 1.99 33.50 25.03
CA ARG A 137 1.90 34.30 26.25
C ARG A 137 3.25 34.78 26.75
N LEU A 138 4.29 33.94 26.65
CA LEU A 138 5.66 34.35 26.98
C LEU A 138 6.09 35.50 26.05
N CYS A 139 5.99 35.31 24.74
CA CYS A 139 6.41 36.32 23.77
C CYS A 139 5.70 37.66 23.98
N VAL A 140 4.37 37.65 24.22
CA VAL A 140 3.59 38.85 24.56
C VAL A 140 4.02 39.45 25.90
N LYS A 141 4.29 38.63 26.91
CA LYS A 141 4.73 39.09 28.23
C LYS A 141 6.07 39.82 28.17
N PHE A 142 6.97 39.37 27.30
CA PHE A 142 8.29 39.95 27.10
C PHE A 142 8.33 40.99 25.96
N GLY A 143 7.21 41.25 25.28
CA GLY A 143 7.07 42.32 24.29
C GLY A 143 7.58 42.01 22.88
N LEU A 144 7.89 40.74 22.58
CA LEU A 144 8.41 40.32 21.27
C LEU A 144 7.37 40.55 20.16
N ASP A 145 6.08 40.46 20.47
CA ASP A 145 4.97 40.68 19.54
C ASP A 145 4.82 42.14 19.09
N GLN A 146 5.49 43.07 19.76
CA GLN A 146 5.48 44.49 19.42
C GLN A 146 6.75 44.95 18.68
N TYR A 147 7.79 44.12 18.65
CA TYR A 147 9.03 44.42 17.94
C TYR A 147 8.79 44.49 16.42
N GLN A 148 9.29 45.56 15.80
CA GLN A 148 9.15 45.83 14.37
C GLN A 148 10.49 46.15 13.75
N ILE A 149 10.67 45.70 12.50
CA ILE A 149 11.82 46.04 11.67
C ILE A 149 11.36 46.58 10.33
N GLU A 150 12.19 47.42 9.72
CA GLU A 150 12.04 47.81 8.32
C GLU A 150 12.45 46.64 7.41
N ARG A 151 11.60 46.30 6.44
CA ARG A 151 11.94 45.38 5.35
C ARG A 151 11.60 46.03 4.01
N ILE A 152 12.45 45.76 3.02
CA ILE A 152 12.19 46.16 1.64
C ILE A 152 11.31 45.09 1.00
N GLN A 153 10.15 45.49 0.50
CA GLN A 153 9.24 44.63 -0.26
C GLN A 153 9.45 44.89 -1.75
N GLY A 154 9.59 43.81 -2.53
CA GLY A 154 9.90 43.93 -3.97
C GLY A 154 11.34 44.34 -4.24
N GLU A 155 12.30 43.85 -3.46
CA GLU A 155 13.75 44.16 -3.56
C GLU A 155 14.36 43.95 -4.96
N HIS A 156 13.65 43.22 -5.84
CA HIS A 156 14.01 42.99 -7.25
C HIS A 156 12.96 43.49 -8.26
N GLY A 157 12.01 44.32 -7.84
CA GLY A 157 11.00 44.94 -8.71
C GLY A 157 11.32 46.41 -9.04
N ASP A 158 10.53 47.00 -9.93
CA ASP A 158 10.75 48.36 -10.44
C ASP A 158 10.51 49.49 -9.41
N ASP A 159 9.85 49.19 -8.28
CA ASP A 159 9.55 50.15 -7.20
C ASP A 159 9.63 49.48 -5.80
N PRO A 160 10.83 49.32 -5.22
CA PRO A 160 10.98 48.75 -3.88
C PRO A 160 10.39 49.69 -2.82
N THR A 161 9.57 49.14 -1.91
CA THR A 161 8.94 49.90 -0.84
C THR A 161 9.35 49.39 0.54
N THR A 162 9.66 50.30 1.45
CA THR A 162 9.99 49.96 2.84
C THR A 162 8.70 49.80 3.65
N VAL A 163 8.55 48.65 4.30
CA VAL A 163 7.41 48.33 5.16
C VAL A 163 7.88 47.92 6.55
N MET A 164 7.13 48.32 7.58
CA MET A 164 7.33 47.84 8.95
C MET A 164 6.70 46.46 9.09
N VAL A 165 7.48 45.47 9.50
CA VAL A 165 7.00 44.10 9.73
C VAL A 165 7.29 43.67 11.15
N LYS A 166 6.48 42.73 11.66
CA LYS A 166 6.68 42.07 12.97
C LYS A 166 7.30 40.69 12.74
N PRO A 167 8.62 40.49 12.92
CA PRO A 167 9.28 39.20 12.69
C PRO A 167 8.67 38.08 13.54
N TYR A 168 8.20 38.44 14.74
CA TYR A 168 7.48 37.57 15.66
C TYR A 168 6.43 36.69 14.97
N ASN A 169 5.60 37.23 14.08
CA ASN A 169 4.50 36.46 13.49
C ASN A 169 5.01 35.22 12.72
N ALA A 170 6.09 35.37 11.96
CA ALA A 170 6.66 34.28 11.17
C ALA A 170 7.41 33.28 12.07
N ILE A 171 8.23 33.78 13.00
CA ILE A 171 9.04 32.94 13.90
C ILE A 171 8.13 32.14 14.85
N PHE A 172 7.10 32.79 15.42
CA PHE A 172 6.11 32.11 16.25
C PHE A 172 5.34 31.05 15.49
N ALA A 173 4.89 31.34 14.25
CA ALA A 173 4.19 30.36 13.44
C ALA A 173 5.05 29.11 13.21
N ARG A 174 6.33 29.28 12.80
CA ARG A 174 7.22 28.14 12.59
C ARG A 174 7.49 27.33 13.88
N LEU A 175 7.74 27.99 15.01
CA LEU A 175 7.95 27.30 16.28
C LEU A 175 6.67 26.57 16.74
N ALA A 176 5.51 27.21 16.61
CA ALA A 176 4.23 26.59 16.95
C ALA A 176 3.93 25.38 16.06
N ASP A 177 4.19 25.48 14.76
CA ASP A 177 4.02 24.41 13.79
C ASP A 177 5.00 23.26 14.04
N SER A 178 6.25 23.54 14.43
CA SER A 178 7.22 22.48 14.78
C SER A 178 6.83 21.67 16.02
N LEU A 179 5.97 22.22 16.89
CA LEU A 179 5.49 21.58 18.13
C LEU A 179 4.11 20.91 17.96
N ASP A 180 3.46 21.03 16.80
CA ASP A 180 2.25 20.30 16.46
C ASP A 180 2.63 19.18 15.46
N PRO A 181 2.39 17.90 15.79
CA PRO A 181 2.81 16.81 14.93
C PRO A 181 2.15 16.91 13.55
N VAL A 182 2.97 16.79 12.49
CA VAL A 182 2.48 16.80 11.12
C VAL A 182 1.51 15.65 10.92
N ARG A 183 0.28 15.97 10.52
CA ARG A 183 -0.75 14.99 10.19
C ARG A 183 -0.61 14.60 8.73
N ILE A 184 -0.18 13.37 8.48
CA ILE A 184 -0.07 12.82 7.14
C ILE A 184 -1.39 12.10 6.84
N PRO A 185 -2.22 12.61 5.91
CA PRO A 185 -3.43 11.91 5.50
C PRO A 185 -3.07 10.56 4.88
N LYS A 186 -3.84 9.54 5.21
CA LYS A 186 -3.71 8.19 4.69
C LYS A 186 -5.08 7.58 4.44
N THR A 187 -5.13 6.72 3.44
CA THR A 187 -6.25 5.82 3.21
C THR A 187 -5.96 4.48 3.89
N GLY A 188 -6.83 4.08 4.82
CA GLY A 188 -6.81 2.76 5.45
C GLY A 188 -7.85 1.85 4.82
N ILE A 189 -7.51 0.58 4.64
CA ILE A 189 -8.37 -0.41 4.00
C ILE A 189 -8.45 -1.62 4.92
N LEU A 190 -9.64 -1.94 5.43
CA LEU A 190 -9.95 -3.22 6.09
C LEU A 190 -10.66 -4.12 5.08
N SER A 191 -9.91 -5.01 4.44
CA SER A 191 -10.35 -5.80 3.30
C SER A 191 -10.57 -7.28 3.64
N VAL A 192 -11.53 -7.87 2.94
CA VAL A 192 -11.70 -9.32 2.80
C VAL A 192 -11.55 -9.77 1.34
N HIS A 193 -11.13 -8.90 0.43
CA HIS A 193 -10.90 -9.21 -0.98
C HIS A 193 -9.82 -10.30 -1.12
N PRO A 194 -10.02 -11.36 -1.94
CA PRO A 194 -9.09 -12.48 -2.02
C PRO A 194 -7.70 -12.06 -2.50
N CYS A 195 -7.64 -11.15 -3.47
CA CYS A 195 -6.36 -10.66 -4.00
C CYS A 195 -5.62 -9.79 -2.98
N ASP A 196 -6.31 -9.18 -2.00
CA ASP A 196 -5.62 -8.44 -0.95
C ASP A 196 -4.86 -9.35 0.02
N PHE A 197 -5.28 -10.60 0.18
CA PHE A 197 -4.49 -11.60 0.90
C PHE A 197 -3.30 -12.05 0.05
N LEU A 198 -3.49 -12.34 -1.23
CA LEU A 198 -2.40 -12.73 -2.12
C LEU A 198 -1.31 -11.66 -2.22
N GLU A 199 -1.70 -10.39 -2.26
CA GLU A 199 -0.83 -9.21 -2.35
C GLU A 199 -0.39 -8.66 -0.98
N MET A 200 -0.58 -9.42 0.12
CA MET A 200 -0.26 -8.92 1.46
C MET A 200 1.20 -8.55 1.68
N SER A 201 2.10 -9.05 0.84
CA SER A 201 3.49 -8.60 0.73
C SER A 201 3.85 -8.47 -0.75
N SER A 202 3.23 -7.47 -1.39
CA SER A 202 3.40 -7.19 -2.81
C SER A 202 4.84 -6.86 -3.18
N GLN A 203 5.27 -7.21 -4.40
CA GLN A 203 6.58 -6.81 -4.94
C GLN A 203 6.74 -5.30 -5.14
N LYS A 204 5.63 -4.56 -5.19
CA LYS A 204 5.61 -3.09 -5.31
C LYS A 204 5.87 -2.39 -3.97
N ASN A 205 5.78 -3.11 -2.85
CA ASN A 205 6.04 -2.55 -1.54
C ASN A 205 7.53 -2.23 -1.38
N SER A 206 7.85 -1.19 -0.60
CA SER A 206 9.23 -0.88 -0.17
C SER A 206 9.78 -1.86 0.88
N TRP A 207 8.96 -2.82 1.32
CA TRP A 207 9.26 -3.82 2.34
C TRP A 207 8.68 -5.19 1.95
N GLN A 208 9.17 -6.25 2.59
CA GLN A 208 8.77 -7.62 2.29
C GLN A 208 8.58 -8.43 3.57
N SER A 209 7.66 -9.40 3.54
CA SER A 209 7.48 -10.41 4.58
C SER A 209 7.72 -11.82 4.03
N CYS A 210 7.66 -12.83 4.91
CA CYS A 210 7.77 -14.22 4.52
C CYS A 210 6.60 -14.73 3.66
N HIS A 211 5.48 -13.98 3.61
CA HIS A 211 4.29 -14.26 2.79
C HIS A 211 4.40 -13.75 1.34
N ARG A 212 5.48 -13.06 0.95
CA ARG A 212 5.66 -12.57 -0.42
C ARG A 212 5.53 -13.70 -1.44
N LEU A 213 4.76 -13.49 -2.51
CA LEU A 213 4.52 -14.51 -3.53
C LEU A 213 5.76 -14.84 -4.37
N ASN A 214 6.74 -13.95 -4.43
CA ASN A 214 8.01 -14.19 -5.10
C ASN A 214 9.09 -14.57 -4.07
N GLY A 215 9.34 -15.87 -3.88
CA GLY A 215 10.43 -16.37 -3.04
C GLY A 215 10.24 -16.20 -1.52
N GLY A 216 8.99 -16.10 -1.03
CA GLY A 216 8.66 -16.20 0.40
C GLY A 216 8.53 -17.65 0.89
N GLY A 217 8.82 -17.90 2.17
CA GLY A 217 8.71 -19.23 2.79
C GLY A 217 7.30 -19.62 3.25
N TYR A 218 6.38 -18.66 3.32
CA TYR A 218 5.00 -18.83 3.81
C TYR A 218 3.97 -18.30 2.79
N ARG A 219 4.21 -18.55 1.50
CA ARG A 219 3.36 -18.13 0.37
C ARG A 219 1.94 -18.68 0.47
N ALA A 220 1.80 -19.96 0.80
CA ALA A 220 0.50 -20.57 1.03
C ALA A 220 -0.22 -19.98 2.26
N GLY A 221 0.52 -19.27 3.14
CA GLY A 221 -0.07 -18.50 4.22
C GLY A 221 -1.05 -17.43 3.74
N CYS A 222 -0.85 -16.88 2.53
CA CYS A 222 -1.84 -15.98 1.94
C CYS A 222 -3.19 -16.69 1.73
N GLN A 223 -3.17 -17.92 1.24
CA GLN A 223 -4.37 -18.73 1.01
C GLN A 223 -4.99 -19.19 2.33
N SER A 224 -4.17 -19.48 3.35
CA SER A 224 -4.65 -19.87 4.67
C SER A 224 -5.48 -18.75 5.31
N TYR A 225 -5.04 -17.49 5.24
CA TYR A 225 -5.83 -16.35 5.71
C TYR A 225 -7.01 -16.04 4.79
N MET A 226 -6.83 -16.13 3.47
CA MET A 226 -7.88 -15.90 2.49
C MET A 226 -9.04 -16.88 2.64
N GLY A 227 -8.75 -18.15 2.93
CA GLY A 227 -9.73 -19.22 2.98
C GLY A 227 -10.42 -19.41 4.33
N ASP A 228 -9.97 -18.74 5.40
CA ASP A 228 -10.61 -18.88 6.72
C ASP A 228 -11.87 -18.01 6.87
N ALA A 229 -12.61 -18.19 7.95
CA ALA A 229 -13.85 -17.45 8.20
C ALA A 229 -13.68 -16.17 9.06
N VAL A 230 -12.46 -15.86 9.51
CA VAL A 230 -12.24 -14.88 10.61
C VAL A 230 -11.27 -13.77 10.24
N SER A 231 -10.35 -14.00 9.32
CA SER A 231 -9.28 -13.06 8.99
C SER A 231 -9.76 -11.96 8.04
N MET A 232 -9.24 -10.77 8.27
CA MET A 232 -9.33 -9.56 7.45
C MET A 232 -7.91 -9.00 7.35
N ILE A 233 -7.62 -8.27 6.28
CA ILE A 233 -6.34 -7.58 6.14
C ILE A 233 -6.54 -6.08 6.23
N PHE A 234 -5.86 -5.45 7.19
CA PHE A 234 -5.78 -4.00 7.29
C PHE A 234 -4.48 -3.53 6.66
N PHE A 235 -4.53 -2.57 5.74
CA PHE A 235 -3.35 -1.95 5.16
C PHE A 235 -3.59 -0.48 4.86
N THR A 236 -2.50 0.27 4.66
CA THR A 236 -2.57 1.66 4.24
C THR A 236 -1.91 1.86 2.89
N VAL A 237 -2.44 2.82 2.14
CA VAL A 237 -1.92 3.28 0.85
C VAL A 237 -1.81 4.80 0.87
N ASP A 238 -1.13 5.37 -0.12
CA ASP A 238 -1.10 6.82 -0.31
C ASP A 238 -2.50 7.38 -0.54
N ASP A 239 -2.72 8.63 -0.12
CA ASP A 239 -4.04 9.28 -0.17
C ASP A 239 -4.55 9.48 -1.61
N ASP A 240 -3.68 9.48 -2.62
CA ASP A 240 -4.09 9.59 -4.03
C ASP A 240 -4.69 8.28 -4.60
N VAL A 241 -4.48 7.14 -3.94
CA VAL A 241 -5.08 5.85 -4.31
C VAL A 241 -6.50 5.76 -3.76
N LYS A 242 -7.49 5.70 -4.67
CA LYS A 242 -8.92 5.72 -4.31
C LYS A 242 -9.71 4.45 -4.69
N ALA A 243 -9.12 3.54 -5.46
CA ALA A 243 -9.73 2.28 -5.91
C ALA A 243 -8.64 1.27 -6.33
N ASP A 244 -9.06 0.05 -6.69
CA ASP A 244 -8.22 -1.04 -7.15
C ASP A 244 -7.09 -1.35 -6.15
N PHE A 245 -7.43 -1.40 -4.86
CA PHE A 245 -6.45 -1.34 -3.77
C PHE A 245 -5.47 -2.52 -3.76
N TYR A 246 -5.86 -3.68 -4.29
CA TYR A 246 -4.96 -4.84 -4.37
C TYR A 246 -3.78 -4.63 -5.33
N HIS A 247 -3.87 -3.68 -6.25
CA HIS A 247 -2.75 -3.30 -7.13
C HIS A 247 -1.81 -2.26 -6.51
N ALA A 248 -2.24 -1.57 -5.46
CA ALA A 248 -1.52 -0.46 -4.86
C ALA A 248 -0.38 -0.94 -3.96
N PRO A 249 0.77 -0.23 -3.95
CA PRO A 249 1.82 -0.49 -2.98
C PRO A 249 1.32 -0.18 -1.57
N ARG A 250 1.58 -1.09 -0.63
CA ARG A 250 1.15 -0.96 0.76
C ARG A 250 2.22 -0.29 1.59
N LEU A 251 1.85 0.79 2.27
CA LEU A 251 2.73 1.47 3.22
C LEU A 251 2.86 0.67 4.51
N THR A 252 1.74 0.16 5.03
CA THR A 252 1.69 -0.70 6.21
C THR A 252 0.71 -1.86 6.04
N ARG A 253 0.85 -2.91 6.85
CA ARG A 253 -0.04 -4.09 6.78
C ARG A 253 -0.16 -4.83 8.11
N GLN A 254 -1.38 -5.20 8.49
CA GLN A 254 -1.73 -6.10 9.60
C GLN A 254 -2.82 -7.08 9.20
N ILE A 255 -2.73 -8.31 9.72
CA ILE A 255 -3.88 -9.21 9.75
C ILE A 255 -4.67 -8.92 11.02
N PHE A 256 -5.98 -8.79 10.86
CA PHE A 256 -6.94 -8.82 11.96
C PHE A 256 -7.76 -10.09 11.82
N ALA A 257 -8.24 -10.65 12.93
CA ALA A 257 -9.21 -11.74 12.87
C ALA A 257 -10.34 -11.49 13.86
N TYR A 258 -11.60 -11.66 13.43
CA TYR A 258 -12.77 -11.38 14.24
C TYR A 258 -13.76 -12.55 14.23
N LYS A 259 -14.23 -12.93 15.41
CA LYS A 259 -15.39 -13.82 15.58
C LYS A 259 -15.97 -13.66 16.97
N ASP A 260 -17.30 -13.60 17.07
CA ASP A 260 -18.04 -13.75 18.32
C ASP A 260 -17.51 -12.90 19.50
N GLY A 261 -17.17 -11.64 19.22
CA GLY A 261 -16.67 -10.69 20.23
C GLY A 261 -15.16 -10.74 20.50
N LEU A 262 -14.42 -11.66 19.89
CA LEU A 262 -12.96 -11.70 19.90
C LEU A 262 -12.40 -11.01 18.67
N LEU A 263 -11.45 -10.08 18.86
CA LEU A 263 -10.72 -9.41 17.79
C LEU A 263 -9.21 -9.55 18.02
N LEU A 264 -8.53 -10.30 17.17
CA LEU A 264 -7.07 -10.35 17.09
C LEU A 264 -6.55 -9.18 16.26
N GLN A 265 -5.45 -8.58 16.72
CA GLN A 265 -4.54 -7.75 15.95
C GLN A 265 -3.17 -8.45 15.84
N SER A 266 -2.68 -8.72 14.61
CA SER A 266 -1.36 -9.31 14.37
C SER A 266 -0.21 -8.28 14.45
N ARG A 267 1.01 -8.75 14.19
CA ARG A 267 2.19 -7.91 13.94
C ARG A 267 1.94 -6.87 12.83
N LEU A 268 2.38 -5.63 13.09
CA LEU A 268 2.45 -4.55 12.09
C LEU A 268 3.72 -4.72 11.23
N TYR A 269 3.57 -4.47 9.93
CA TYR A 269 4.67 -4.43 8.97
C TYR A 269 4.68 -3.07 8.27
N PRO A 270 5.85 -2.54 7.89
CA PRO A 270 7.18 -3.16 8.05
C PRO A 270 7.75 -3.09 9.47
N ASN A 271 7.36 -2.07 10.23
CA ASN A 271 7.76 -1.85 11.61
C ASN A 271 6.65 -2.33 12.56
N ASN A 272 6.98 -2.54 13.83
CA ASN A 272 6.01 -2.94 14.84
C ASN A 272 5.75 -1.80 15.84
N ASP A 273 5.50 -0.60 15.32
CA ASP A 273 5.26 0.62 16.10
C ASP A 273 3.97 0.56 16.93
N ASP A 274 4.04 0.87 18.21
CA ASP A 274 2.93 0.66 19.14
C ASP A 274 1.83 1.72 19.04
N GLU A 275 2.16 2.97 18.72
CA GLU A 275 1.16 4.04 18.55
C GLU A 275 0.33 3.82 17.28
N THR A 276 1.00 3.47 16.18
CA THR A 276 0.33 3.07 14.93
C THR A 276 -0.55 1.85 15.14
N ARG A 277 -0.07 0.84 15.87
CA ARG A 277 -0.88 -0.34 16.23
C ARG A 277 -2.09 0.05 17.07
N LYS A 278 -1.96 0.94 18.06
CA LYS A 278 -3.09 1.44 18.86
C LYS A 278 -4.12 2.15 17.98
N LEU A 279 -3.66 3.01 17.07
CA LEU A 279 -4.52 3.73 16.13
C LEU A 279 -5.31 2.77 15.24
N TYR A 280 -4.63 1.85 14.55
CA TYR A 280 -5.30 0.90 13.65
C TYR A 280 -6.25 -0.03 14.40
N ARG A 281 -5.87 -0.49 15.60
CA ARG A 281 -6.77 -1.26 16.45
C ARG A 281 -8.03 -0.49 16.80
N GLY A 282 -7.90 0.79 17.14
CA GLY A 282 -9.05 1.66 17.42
C GLY A 282 -9.99 1.81 16.22
N LEU A 283 -9.43 1.98 15.02
CA LEU A 283 -10.20 2.04 13.77
C LEU A 283 -10.99 0.74 13.54
N VAL A 284 -10.33 -0.42 13.62
CA VAL A 284 -10.97 -1.72 13.40
C VAL A 284 -11.98 -2.06 14.51
N GLN A 285 -11.65 -1.80 15.77
CA GLN A 285 -12.56 -1.96 16.91
C GLN A 285 -13.85 -1.16 16.73
N ASN A 286 -13.72 0.11 16.32
CA ASN A 286 -14.86 0.96 16.04
C ASN A 286 -15.69 0.43 14.85
N ALA A 287 -15.03 0.07 13.75
CA ALA A 287 -15.71 -0.46 12.56
C ALA A 287 -16.53 -1.71 12.89
N ILE A 288 -15.95 -2.66 13.63
CA ILE A 288 -16.65 -3.89 14.04
C ILE A 288 -17.81 -3.57 15.00
N ALA A 289 -17.60 -2.72 16.02
CA ALA A 289 -18.66 -2.35 16.95
C ALA A 289 -19.84 -1.65 16.23
N GLN A 290 -19.53 -0.78 15.27
CA GLN A 290 -20.53 -0.12 14.43
C GLN A 290 -21.32 -1.12 13.57
N CYS A 291 -20.65 -2.09 12.94
CA CYS A 291 -21.30 -3.14 12.15
C CYS A 291 -22.24 -4.03 13.00
N LEU A 292 -21.90 -4.22 14.28
CA LEU A 292 -22.70 -5.00 15.23
C LEU A 292 -23.85 -4.18 15.84
N GLY A 293 -23.82 -2.84 15.74
CA GLY A 293 -24.80 -1.96 16.38
C GLY A 293 -24.65 -1.90 17.91
N VAL A 294 -23.42 -2.03 18.42
CA VAL A 294 -23.10 -2.07 19.86
C VAL A 294 -22.12 -0.95 20.26
N PRO A 295 -22.06 -0.55 21.55
CA PRO A 295 -21.05 0.40 22.00
C PRO A 295 -19.62 -0.09 21.75
N ASN A 296 -18.73 0.82 21.34
CA ASN A 296 -17.31 0.54 21.11
C ASN A 296 -16.53 0.38 22.42
N LEU A 297 -16.81 -0.69 23.16
CA LEU A 297 -16.24 -0.98 24.49
C LEU A 297 -15.49 -2.32 24.46
N TRP A 298 -14.17 -2.25 24.42
CA TRP A 298 -13.29 -3.41 24.31
C TRP A 298 -12.35 -3.53 25.52
N ASN A 299 -12.17 -4.75 26.00
CA ASN A 299 -11.15 -5.12 26.98
C ASN A 299 -9.94 -5.71 26.24
N VAL A 300 -8.84 -4.95 26.22
CA VAL A 300 -7.62 -5.30 25.51
C VAL A 300 -6.69 -6.15 26.38
N LYS A 301 -6.28 -7.32 25.89
CA LYS A 301 -5.31 -8.22 26.55
C LYS A 301 -3.91 -7.95 26.05
N SER A 302 -3.21 -7.00 26.69
CA SER A 302 -1.88 -6.56 26.26
C SER A 302 -0.75 -7.54 26.56
N LYS A 303 -0.95 -8.51 27.47
CA LYS A 303 0.08 -9.51 27.79
C LYS A 303 0.02 -10.69 26.80
N PRO A 304 1.17 -11.16 26.29
CA PRO A 304 1.22 -12.28 25.33
C PRO A 304 0.50 -13.54 25.81
N ASP A 305 0.71 -13.96 27.07
CA ASP A 305 0.10 -15.18 27.60
C ASP A 305 -1.42 -15.06 27.77
N GLU A 306 -1.91 -13.86 28.12
CA GLU A 306 -3.34 -13.59 28.19
C GLU A 306 -3.97 -13.63 26.79
N SER A 307 -3.32 -13.05 25.77
CA SER A 307 -3.79 -13.09 24.39
C SER A 307 -3.78 -14.51 23.81
N ARG A 308 -2.71 -15.27 24.03
CA ARG A 308 -2.56 -16.65 23.52
C ARG A 308 -3.67 -17.58 24.03
N ALA A 309 -4.20 -17.32 25.22
CA ALA A 309 -5.31 -18.10 25.77
C ALA A 309 -6.56 -18.09 24.87
N PHE A 310 -6.74 -17.08 24.00
CA PHE A 310 -7.90 -16.95 23.11
C PHE A 310 -7.64 -17.41 21.67
N LEU A 311 -6.42 -17.80 21.33
CA LEU A 311 -6.00 -17.99 19.94
C LEU A 311 -5.61 -19.43 19.67
N GLU A 312 -6.05 -19.93 18.52
CA GLU A 312 -5.71 -21.27 18.03
C GLU A 312 -5.49 -21.22 16.52
N THR A 313 -4.52 -21.98 16.04
CA THR A 313 -4.27 -22.12 14.60
C THR A 313 -5.07 -23.32 14.09
N ALA A 314 -5.87 -23.13 13.02
CA ALA A 314 -6.61 -24.24 12.42
C ALA A 314 -5.64 -25.31 11.90
N GLU A 315 -6.03 -26.57 12.02
CA GLU A 315 -5.22 -27.69 11.53
C GLU A 315 -4.90 -27.54 10.03
N HIS A 316 -3.68 -27.91 9.64
CA HIS A 316 -3.16 -27.81 8.27
C HIS A 316 -3.07 -26.39 7.69
N SER A 317 -3.20 -25.35 8.51
CA SER A 317 -2.89 -23.98 8.08
C SER A 317 -1.40 -23.82 7.78
N LEU A 318 -1.09 -23.00 6.78
CA LEU A 318 0.28 -22.78 6.29
C LEU A 318 0.73 -21.31 6.44
N HIS A 319 -0.03 -20.48 7.16
CA HIS A 319 0.41 -19.13 7.50
C HIS A 319 1.41 -19.13 8.65
N TYR A 320 2.31 -18.16 8.65
CA TYR A 320 3.15 -17.88 9.80
C TYR A 320 2.31 -17.31 10.95
N PRO A 321 2.20 -17.99 12.11
CA PRO A 321 1.35 -17.56 13.20
C PRO A 321 2.08 -16.52 14.07
N ASP A 322 2.20 -15.28 13.58
CA ASP A 322 2.85 -14.16 14.29
C ASP A 322 2.35 -14.02 15.75
N TYR A 323 1.09 -14.34 15.99
CA TYR A 323 0.43 -14.25 17.29
C TYR A 323 0.90 -15.28 18.33
N GLU A 324 1.53 -16.37 17.92
CA GLU A 324 2.12 -17.35 18.85
C GLU A 324 3.42 -16.82 19.48
N TYR A 325 4.11 -15.91 18.78
CA TYR A 325 5.42 -15.34 19.13
C TYR A 325 5.34 -13.94 19.76
N SER A 326 4.29 -13.67 20.55
CA SER A 326 4.11 -12.43 21.32
C SER A 326 3.84 -11.15 20.49
N TYR A 327 3.58 -11.26 19.19
CA TYR A 327 3.20 -10.10 18.37
C TYR A 327 1.68 -9.89 18.28
N GLY A 328 0.89 -10.88 18.70
CA GLY A 328 -0.56 -10.85 18.68
C GLY A 328 -1.14 -10.20 19.94
N LEU A 329 -2.22 -9.45 19.77
CA LEU A 329 -3.02 -8.90 20.86
C LEU A 329 -4.50 -9.16 20.62
N VAL A 330 -5.24 -9.57 21.66
CA VAL A 330 -6.68 -9.85 21.57
C VAL A 330 -7.49 -8.79 22.31
N SER A 331 -8.54 -8.31 21.66
CA SER A 331 -9.55 -7.44 22.24
C SER A 331 -10.84 -8.23 22.42
N LEU A 332 -11.42 -8.19 23.62
CA LEU A 332 -12.72 -8.80 23.93
C LEU A 332 -13.76 -7.69 23.97
N LEU A 333 -14.80 -7.79 23.16
CA LEU A 333 -15.94 -6.91 23.25
C LEU A 333 -16.62 -7.11 24.62
N ASN A 334 -17.11 -6.04 25.24
CA ASN A 334 -17.72 -6.12 26.55
C ASN A 334 -18.85 -7.17 26.59
N GLY A 335 -18.83 -8.05 27.59
CA GLY A 335 -19.77 -9.18 27.71
C GLY A 335 -19.36 -10.47 26.99
N THR A 336 -18.22 -10.50 26.29
CA THR A 336 -17.72 -11.71 25.62
C THR A 336 -17.23 -12.75 26.66
N PRO A 337 -17.71 -14.02 26.60
CA PRO A 337 -17.23 -15.10 27.46
C PRO A 337 -15.72 -15.36 27.29
N THR A 338 -15.04 -15.67 28.40
CA THR A 338 -13.58 -15.84 28.44
C THR A 338 -13.09 -17.24 28.06
N ASP A 339 -14.00 -18.19 27.84
CA ASP A 339 -13.73 -19.56 27.39
C ASP A 339 -13.73 -19.69 25.86
N ARG A 340 -14.11 -18.63 25.13
CA ARG A 340 -14.12 -18.61 23.66
C ARG A 340 -12.71 -18.63 23.08
N LYS A 341 -12.61 -19.23 21.90
CA LYS A 341 -11.39 -19.32 21.10
C LYS A 341 -11.63 -18.79 19.69
N LEU A 342 -10.61 -18.12 19.16
CA LEU A 342 -10.55 -17.66 17.78
C LEU A 342 -9.59 -18.58 17.01
N THR A 343 -10.16 -19.46 16.20
CA THR A 343 -9.41 -20.37 15.33
C THR A 343 -9.09 -19.68 14.01
N ILE A 344 -7.81 -19.57 13.65
CA ILE A 344 -7.31 -18.76 12.55
C ILE A 344 -6.64 -19.63 11.49
N GLY A 345 -6.84 -19.29 10.22
CA GLY A 345 -6.32 -20.00 9.07
C GLY A 345 -7.22 -21.12 8.58
N SER A 346 -6.90 -21.59 7.39
CA SER A 346 -7.55 -22.70 6.71
C SER A 346 -6.52 -23.53 5.97
N GLN A 347 -6.91 -24.74 5.58
CA GLN A 347 -6.14 -25.53 4.62
C GLN A 347 -6.01 -24.78 3.30
N SER A 348 -4.80 -24.76 2.72
CA SER A 348 -4.54 -24.08 1.45
C SER A 348 -4.82 -24.99 0.25
N LEU A 349 -5.39 -24.42 -0.82
CA LEU A 349 -5.81 -25.15 -2.02
C LEU A 349 -4.91 -24.85 -3.21
N CYS A 350 -4.52 -25.88 -3.94
CA CYS A 350 -3.63 -25.76 -5.08
C CYS A 350 -4.27 -24.87 -6.17
N THR A 351 -3.56 -23.83 -6.59
CA THR A 351 -3.97 -22.93 -7.69
C THR A 351 -4.08 -23.62 -9.06
N CYS A 352 -3.59 -24.86 -9.19
CA CYS A 352 -3.72 -25.68 -10.40
C CYS A 352 -4.87 -26.71 -10.35
N CYS A 353 -4.99 -27.55 -9.33
CA CYS A 353 -6.02 -28.60 -9.28
C CYS A 353 -7.14 -28.34 -8.25
N GLY A 354 -7.05 -27.27 -7.47
CA GLY A 354 -8.00 -26.94 -6.42
C GLY A 354 -7.94 -27.86 -5.18
N GLN A 355 -7.11 -28.89 -5.19
CA GLN A 355 -6.99 -29.83 -4.08
C GLN A 355 -6.13 -29.26 -2.95
N PRO A 356 -6.39 -29.66 -1.69
CA PRO A 356 -5.53 -29.31 -0.57
C PRO A 356 -4.06 -29.70 -0.73
N HIS A 357 -3.16 -28.91 -0.17
CA HIS A 357 -1.72 -29.23 -0.07
C HIS A 357 -1.11 -28.72 1.23
N ASN A 358 0.14 -29.11 1.47
CA ASN A 358 0.88 -28.86 2.71
C ASN A 358 2.24 -28.14 2.52
N ASP A 359 2.55 -27.70 1.30
CA ASP A 359 3.76 -26.90 1.03
C ASP A 359 3.52 -25.42 1.34
N SER A 360 4.15 -24.90 2.40
CA SER A 360 4.03 -23.49 2.79
C SER A 360 4.67 -22.53 1.80
N SER A 361 5.63 -22.98 1.01
CA SER A 361 6.45 -22.18 0.11
C SER A 361 5.92 -22.12 -1.33
N SER A 362 4.74 -22.68 -1.59
CA SER A 362 4.15 -22.76 -2.93
C SER A 362 2.62 -22.61 -2.87
N LEU A 363 2.02 -21.96 -3.88
CA LEU A 363 0.54 -21.97 -4.07
C LEU A 363 0.05 -23.19 -4.86
N LYS A 364 0.97 -24.06 -5.25
CA LYS A 364 0.75 -25.24 -6.11
C LYS A 364 1.27 -26.47 -5.37
N CYS A 365 0.51 -27.56 -5.39
CA CYS A 365 0.96 -28.82 -4.84
C CYS A 365 2.14 -29.44 -5.63
N GLY A 366 2.89 -30.33 -4.99
CA GLY A 366 4.06 -30.97 -5.61
C GLY A 366 3.75 -31.95 -6.74
N THR A 367 2.48 -32.35 -6.91
CA THR A 367 2.07 -33.37 -7.90
C THR A 367 1.54 -32.77 -9.21
N CYS A 368 1.10 -31.52 -9.21
CA CYS A 368 0.60 -30.88 -10.43
C CYS A 368 1.74 -30.55 -11.39
N GLU A 369 1.45 -30.63 -12.69
CA GLU A 369 2.27 -29.95 -13.67
C GLU A 369 2.13 -28.42 -13.53
N SER A 370 3.13 -27.69 -14.01
CA SER A 370 3.07 -26.23 -14.04
C SER A 370 2.29 -25.79 -15.27
N VAL A 371 1.02 -25.45 -15.09
CA VAL A 371 0.14 -24.92 -16.14
C VAL A 371 -0.09 -23.42 -15.95
N ILE A 372 -0.48 -22.74 -17.03
CA ILE A 372 -0.93 -21.34 -17.02
C ILE A 372 -2.21 -21.22 -17.84
N VAL A 373 -2.91 -20.10 -17.70
CA VAL A 373 -4.03 -19.73 -18.58
C VAL A 373 -3.54 -18.70 -19.59
N CYS A 374 -3.88 -18.87 -20.87
CA CYS A 374 -3.60 -17.85 -21.88
C CYS A 374 -4.51 -16.63 -21.67
N LYS A 375 -3.94 -15.43 -21.60
CA LYS A 375 -4.70 -14.17 -21.43
C LYS A 375 -5.68 -13.90 -22.58
N GLU A 376 -5.31 -14.28 -23.80
CA GLU A 376 -6.10 -14.05 -25.02
C GLU A 376 -7.27 -15.03 -25.16
N CYS A 377 -6.98 -16.34 -25.29
CA CYS A 377 -8.02 -17.33 -25.58
C CYS A 377 -8.55 -18.08 -24.35
N GLY A 378 -7.97 -17.89 -23.17
CA GLY A 378 -8.37 -18.58 -21.95
C GLY A 378 -7.98 -20.06 -21.89
N SER A 379 -7.24 -20.60 -22.87
CA SER A 379 -6.82 -22.00 -22.86
C SER A 379 -5.78 -22.26 -21.76
N THR A 380 -5.94 -23.36 -21.03
CA THR A 380 -4.90 -23.86 -20.11
C THR A 380 -3.82 -24.60 -20.90
N VAL A 381 -2.57 -24.18 -20.78
CA VAL A 381 -1.42 -24.82 -21.44
C VAL A 381 -0.28 -25.05 -20.45
N SER A 382 0.67 -25.92 -20.80
CA SER A 382 1.90 -26.07 -20.02
C SER A 382 2.67 -24.75 -19.99
N ARG A 383 3.14 -24.35 -18.82
CA ARG A 383 3.93 -23.13 -18.61
C ARG A 383 5.16 -23.08 -19.51
N ASP A 384 5.82 -24.22 -19.72
CA ASP A 384 7.03 -24.32 -20.54
C ASP A 384 6.74 -24.13 -22.04
N SER A 385 5.47 -24.30 -22.43
CA SER A 385 5.01 -24.08 -23.81
C SER A 385 4.52 -22.65 -24.08
N ALA A 386 4.25 -21.88 -23.02
CA ALA A 386 3.70 -20.54 -23.09
C ALA A 386 4.78 -19.47 -23.21
N HIS A 387 4.40 -18.32 -23.76
CA HIS A 387 5.24 -17.13 -23.81
C HIS A 387 4.76 -16.10 -22.80
N TYR A 388 5.68 -15.38 -22.15
CA TYR A 388 5.35 -14.30 -21.22
C TYR A 388 5.71 -12.95 -21.83
N MET A 389 4.70 -12.11 -22.04
CA MET A 389 4.83 -10.73 -22.55
C MET A 389 3.69 -9.88 -21.98
N ASP A 390 3.84 -8.56 -21.98
CA ASP A 390 2.80 -7.62 -21.49
C ASP A 390 2.21 -8.02 -20.14
N ASP A 391 3.10 -8.42 -19.23
CA ASP A 391 2.81 -8.91 -17.88
C ASP A 391 1.85 -10.12 -17.79
N ALA A 392 1.63 -10.86 -18.87
CA ALA A 392 0.75 -12.04 -18.91
C ALA A 392 1.32 -13.22 -19.74
N PHE A 393 0.65 -14.38 -19.68
CA PHE A 393 1.01 -15.55 -20.46
C PHE A 393 0.12 -15.73 -21.70
N PHE A 394 0.75 -16.17 -22.79
CA PHE A 394 0.09 -16.44 -24.07
C PHE A 394 0.47 -17.83 -24.60
N CYS A 395 -0.49 -18.55 -25.18
CA CYS A 395 -0.23 -19.83 -25.82
C CYS A 395 0.35 -19.63 -27.23
N ARG A 396 0.94 -20.68 -27.80
CA ARG A 396 1.61 -20.65 -29.12
C ARG A 396 0.68 -20.38 -30.30
N ASP A 397 -0.63 -20.53 -30.09
CA ASP A 397 -1.64 -20.23 -31.09
C ASP A 397 -2.05 -18.75 -31.07
N CYS A 398 -1.91 -18.09 -29.91
CA CYS A 398 -2.28 -16.68 -29.72
C CYS A 398 -1.10 -15.71 -29.91
N VAL A 399 0.14 -16.19 -29.90
CA VAL A 399 1.31 -15.37 -30.21
C VAL A 399 2.24 -16.06 -31.20
N ALA A 400 2.91 -15.27 -32.04
CA ALA A 400 3.91 -15.75 -32.97
C ALA A 400 5.22 -14.99 -32.79
N GLN A 401 6.35 -15.66 -33.05
CA GLN A 401 7.63 -14.98 -33.13
C GLN A 401 7.84 -14.45 -34.56
N CYS A 402 8.16 -13.17 -34.69
CA CYS A 402 8.57 -12.55 -35.94
C CYS A 402 9.80 -13.27 -36.47
N GLU A 403 9.71 -13.82 -37.68
CA GLU A 403 10.81 -14.59 -38.26
C GLU A 403 11.97 -13.73 -38.78
N LEU A 404 11.81 -12.39 -38.75
CA LEU A 404 12.85 -11.44 -39.14
C LEU A 404 13.58 -10.84 -37.93
N CYS A 405 12.87 -10.14 -37.06
CA CYS A 405 13.49 -9.47 -35.91
C CYS A 405 13.46 -10.31 -34.62
N GLY A 406 12.76 -11.45 -34.61
CA GLY A 406 12.63 -12.30 -33.43
C GLY A 406 11.68 -11.77 -32.35
N SER A 407 11.03 -10.61 -32.55
CA SER A 407 10.04 -10.06 -31.60
C SER A 407 8.79 -10.94 -31.52
N TRP A 408 8.14 -10.98 -30.37
CA TRP A 408 6.85 -11.67 -30.23
C TRP A 408 5.70 -10.74 -30.65
N ILE A 409 4.69 -11.33 -31.28
CA ILE A 409 3.57 -10.64 -31.91
C ILE A 409 2.29 -11.28 -31.39
N GLN A 410 1.33 -10.47 -30.95
CA GLN A 410 -0.01 -10.95 -30.62
C GLN A 410 -0.75 -11.37 -31.90
N GLY A 411 -1.53 -12.46 -31.84
CA GLY A 411 -2.06 -13.15 -33.02
C GLY A 411 -2.82 -12.26 -34.01
N ALA A 412 -3.52 -11.22 -33.53
CA ALA A 412 -4.24 -10.26 -34.37
C ALA A 412 -3.31 -9.34 -35.20
N GLU A 413 -2.06 -9.19 -34.80
CA GLU A 413 -1.05 -8.31 -35.43
C GLU A 413 -0.04 -9.10 -36.28
N VAL A 414 -0.28 -10.40 -36.48
CA VAL A 414 0.60 -11.25 -37.28
C VAL A 414 0.34 -11.02 -38.77
N HIS A 415 1.34 -10.50 -39.47
CA HIS A 415 1.30 -10.37 -40.92
C HIS A 415 2.02 -11.55 -41.58
N GLN A 416 1.47 -12.05 -42.69
CA GLN A 416 2.07 -13.14 -43.45
C GLN A 416 2.79 -12.61 -44.69
N ALA A 417 4.02 -13.08 -44.89
CA ALA A 417 4.78 -12.88 -46.13
C ALA A 417 5.28 -14.21 -46.67
N ILE A 418 5.73 -14.25 -47.92
CA ILE A 418 6.29 -15.44 -48.57
C ILE A 418 7.79 -15.22 -48.75
N SER A 419 8.61 -16.10 -48.19
CA SER A 419 10.07 -16.07 -48.40
C SER A 419 10.44 -16.44 -49.85
N ARG A 420 11.71 -16.20 -50.22
CA ARG A 420 12.26 -16.68 -51.51
C ARG A 420 12.08 -18.18 -51.79
N SER A 421 12.07 -19.01 -50.74
CA SER A 421 11.85 -20.45 -50.85
C SER A 421 10.37 -20.84 -51.00
N GLY A 422 9.45 -19.87 -51.04
CA GLY A 422 8.01 -20.10 -51.10
C GLY A 422 7.37 -20.44 -49.75
N ARG A 423 8.11 -20.31 -48.64
CA ARG A 423 7.60 -20.58 -47.29
C ARG A 423 6.82 -19.37 -46.77
N ILE A 424 5.63 -19.59 -46.23
CA ILE A 424 4.90 -18.55 -45.49
C ILE A 424 5.68 -18.26 -44.20
N VAL A 425 5.99 -16.99 -43.99
CA VAL A 425 6.64 -16.47 -42.79
C VAL A 425 5.71 -15.54 -42.04
N ARG A 426 5.81 -15.54 -40.71
CA ARG A 426 5.05 -14.65 -39.81
C ARG A 426 5.90 -13.48 -39.37
N LEU A 427 5.47 -12.26 -39.66
CA LEU A 427 6.21 -11.02 -39.45
C LEU A 427 5.39 -10.01 -38.65
N CYS A 428 6.07 -9.19 -37.83
CA CYS A 428 5.45 -8.03 -37.19
C CYS A 428 5.18 -6.95 -38.23
N GLU A 429 4.31 -5.98 -37.93
CA GLU A 429 3.94 -4.89 -38.86
C GLU A 429 5.17 -4.18 -39.44
N HIS A 430 6.15 -3.84 -38.60
CA HIS A 430 7.37 -3.17 -39.04
C HIS A 430 8.20 -4.03 -40.00
N CYS A 431 8.47 -5.29 -39.66
CA CYS A 431 9.22 -6.21 -40.51
C CYS A 431 8.46 -6.56 -41.77
N HIS A 432 7.15 -6.72 -41.70
CA HIS A 432 6.32 -6.94 -42.88
C HIS A 432 6.40 -5.74 -43.83
N THR A 433 6.22 -4.53 -43.31
CA THR A 433 6.31 -3.29 -44.11
C THR A 433 7.70 -3.08 -44.70
N SER A 434 8.76 -3.36 -43.95
CA SER A 434 10.13 -3.27 -44.46
C SER A 434 10.45 -4.35 -45.49
N ALA A 435 9.98 -5.58 -45.29
CA ALA A 435 10.32 -6.72 -46.13
C ALA A 435 9.47 -6.82 -47.40
N THR A 436 8.24 -6.29 -47.36
CA THR A 436 7.30 -6.22 -48.49
C THR A 436 7.17 -4.81 -49.06
N GLY A 437 7.87 -3.85 -48.48
CA GLY A 437 7.93 -2.46 -48.90
C GLY A 437 8.55 -2.28 -50.29
N THR A 438 8.46 -1.07 -50.82
CA THR A 438 8.91 -0.75 -52.18
C THR A 438 10.39 -1.07 -52.39
N CYS A 439 10.70 -1.70 -53.53
CA CYS A 439 12.08 -1.81 -53.97
C CYS A 439 12.56 -0.43 -54.43
N ASP A 440 13.33 0.26 -53.60
CA ASP A 440 13.88 1.58 -53.92
C ASP A 440 14.99 1.53 -55.00
N LEU A 441 15.29 0.33 -55.51
CA LEU A 441 16.40 0.06 -56.43
C LEU A 441 15.97 -0.06 -57.90
N CYS A 442 14.68 -0.19 -58.23
CA CYS A 442 14.23 -0.24 -59.63
C CYS A 442 12.82 0.32 -59.85
N SER A 443 12.58 0.88 -61.05
CA SER A 443 11.31 1.53 -61.43
C SER A 443 10.23 0.55 -61.94
N SER A 444 10.48 -0.76 -61.99
CA SER A 444 9.60 -1.78 -62.58
C SER A 444 8.41 -2.21 -61.69
N ARG A 445 7.98 -1.31 -60.81
CA ARG A 445 7.04 -1.55 -59.69
C ARG A 445 5.73 -2.22 -60.10
N GLU A 446 5.01 -1.61 -61.04
CA GLU A 446 3.65 -2.05 -61.41
C GLU A 446 3.69 -3.44 -62.04
N ILE A 447 4.69 -3.70 -62.87
CA ILE A 447 4.85 -5.00 -63.53
C ILE A 447 5.13 -6.08 -62.49
N CYS A 448 6.05 -5.85 -61.56
CA CYS A 448 6.41 -6.83 -60.53
C CYS A 448 5.23 -7.21 -59.61
N GLN A 449 4.34 -6.27 -59.30
CA GLN A 449 3.12 -6.54 -58.51
C GLN A 449 2.09 -7.35 -59.33
N ILE A 450 1.88 -7.03 -60.60
CA ILE A 450 0.91 -7.72 -61.47
C ILE A 450 1.24 -9.21 -61.63
N ILE A 451 2.51 -9.55 -61.78
CA ILE A 451 2.94 -10.94 -62.04
C ILE A 451 3.47 -11.65 -60.79
N ASN A 452 3.34 -11.04 -59.60
CA ASN A 452 3.92 -11.52 -58.34
C ASN A 452 5.42 -11.88 -58.49
N ALA A 453 6.18 -11.08 -59.24
CA ALA A 453 7.60 -11.32 -59.52
C ALA A 453 8.54 -10.81 -58.42
N GLY A 454 8.02 -10.15 -57.37
CA GLY A 454 8.80 -9.75 -56.20
C GLY A 454 9.56 -10.90 -55.55
N ARG A 455 9.04 -12.13 -55.61
CA ARG A 455 9.74 -13.34 -55.13
C ARG A 455 11.00 -13.73 -55.91
N PHE A 456 11.16 -13.23 -57.14
CA PHE A 456 12.30 -13.52 -58.02
C PHE A 456 13.31 -12.37 -58.07
N CYS A 457 13.04 -11.25 -57.40
CA CYS A 457 13.93 -10.11 -57.41
C CYS A 457 15.09 -10.34 -56.42
N PRO A 458 16.36 -10.20 -56.86
CA PRO A 458 17.52 -10.40 -56.00
C PRO A 458 17.65 -9.31 -54.92
N HIS A 459 16.87 -8.24 -55.02
CA HIS A 459 16.85 -7.11 -54.08
C HIS A 459 15.71 -7.14 -53.07
N THR A 460 14.80 -8.12 -53.15
CA THR A 460 13.72 -8.33 -52.17
C THR A 460 13.80 -9.73 -51.57
N GLU A 461 13.72 -9.85 -50.25
CA GLU A 461 13.83 -11.14 -49.56
C GLU A 461 12.46 -11.79 -49.32
N TYR A 462 11.38 -11.00 -49.33
CA TYR A 462 10.02 -11.44 -49.01
C TYR A 462 8.99 -10.80 -49.96
N ALA A 463 7.89 -11.50 -50.22
CA ALA A 463 6.75 -10.99 -50.99
C ALA A 463 5.47 -11.01 -50.14
N VAL A 464 4.51 -10.14 -50.44
CA VAL A 464 3.21 -10.12 -49.74
C VAL A 464 2.49 -11.45 -49.98
N ALA A 465 1.98 -12.08 -48.91
CA ALA A 465 1.08 -13.22 -49.07
C ALA A 465 -0.27 -12.70 -49.60
N THR A 466 -0.67 -13.09 -50.81
CA THR A 466 -2.00 -12.76 -51.33
C THR A 466 -3.07 -13.45 -50.49
N ALA A 467 -4.06 -12.69 -50.00
CA ALA A 467 -5.22 -13.24 -49.32
C ALA A 467 -5.92 -14.27 -50.24
N ALA A 468 -6.12 -15.48 -49.71
CA ALA A 468 -6.90 -16.53 -50.36
C ALA A 468 -8.39 -16.37 -50.04
#